data_AF-A0A544YD13-F1
#
_entry.id   AF-A0A544YD13-F1
#
_cell.length_a   1.000
_cell.length_b   1.000
_cell.length_c   1.000
_cell.angle_alpha   90.00
_cell.angle_beta   90.00
_cell.angle_gamma   90.00
#
_symmetry.space_group_name_H-M   'P 1'
#
loop_
_entity.id
_entity.type
_entity.pdbx_description
1 polymer ?
#
loop_
_entity_poly.entity_id
_entity_poly.type
_entity_poly.pdbx_seq_one_letter_code
_entity_poly.pdbx_strand_id
1 'polypeptide(L)'
;MEKLCGFVAPSGVKAYFFTGERYIRYDVEADGADEGYPLAIADQWPGLFEADIDAALPWSDGSVFFFRGDQCLAYDIENGVVLDGPRPIAEMWPGLFDLGIDAAILWGSGNAYFFSGEEYQVFDGASGKIDPEARPIAGDWPGAFPRIDTALWWPSGNPYVFSGSEYARLDPEDGSVAEGFPRPVEEDWRGLPIGPVAGDVPEPAGPAGSARSVRDFFPEFSAPLEGRVPYLYQDVKGLVTTGVGNLVDSPEEAAALPFVHAATGRPATRAEIEAEWHRIKNEPGLAKKGHLAAKAIHTLELPDAAIDELVRKRFDVNEARMSAFFPGWADWPADARLGAHSIAWTGSFFPTRWPGFTAAANAGRWEEAAAQSHLREDGNPGIAPRNRANLRLFRNAAAVVARGLDRSRIYYPAAL
;
A
#
# COMPACT_ATOMS: atom_id res chain seq x y z
N MET A 1 1.42 -19.54 -18.88
CA MET A 1 0.90 -18.61 -17.87
C MET A 1 2.11 -18.08 -17.12
N GLU A 2 2.14 -16.81 -16.74
CA GLU A 2 3.17 -16.33 -15.82
C GLU A 2 2.94 -17.00 -14.45
N LYS A 3 4.03 -17.32 -13.75
CA LYS A 3 3.98 -17.97 -12.43
C LYS A 3 3.23 -17.06 -11.46
N LEU A 4 2.34 -17.65 -10.67
CA LEU A 4 1.62 -16.98 -9.60
C LEU A 4 2.32 -17.34 -8.30
N CYS A 5 2.71 -16.34 -7.50
CA CYS A 5 3.22 -16.54 -6.14
C CYS A 5 2.26 -15.86 -5.16
N GLY A 6 1.74 -16.57 -4.15
CA GLY A 6 0.76 -16.02 -3.22
C GLY A 6 1.04 -16.33 -1.76
N PHE A 7 0.64 -15.43 -0.86
CA PHE A 7 0.62 -15.69 0.58
C PHE A 7 -0.51 -14.94 1.29
N VAL A 8 -0.90 -15.42 2.46
CA VAL A 8 -1.83 -14.72 3.36
C VAL A 8 -1.03 -13.95 4.40
N ALA A 9 -1.35 -12.66 4.58
CA ALA A 9 -0.72 -11.82 5.61
C ALA A 9 -0.87 -12.45 7.00
N PRO A 10 0.09 -12.27 7.94
CA PRO A 10 -0.04 -12.78 9.31
C PRO A 10 -1.31 -12.31 10.03
N SER A 11 -1.86 -11.14 9.66
CA SER A 11 -3.14 -10.65 10.19
C SER A 11 -4.35 -11.50 9.78
N GLY A 12 -4.24 -12.30 8.72
CA GLY A 12 -5.33 -13.10 8.14
C GLY A 12 -6.39 -12.28 7.40
N VAL A 13 -6.25 -10.95 7.31
CA VAL A 13 -7.27 -10.08 6.70
C VAL A 13 -7.07 -9.91 5.20
N LYS A 14 -5.81 -9.95 4.75
CA LYS A 14 -5.44 -9.76 3.34
C LYS A 14 -4.55 -10.89 2.87
N ALA A 15 -4.66 -11.22 1.59
CA ALA A 15 -3.68 -12.04 0.87
C ALA A 15 -3.02 -11.20 -0.23
N TYR A 16 -1.84 -11.63 -0.67
CA TYR A 16 -1.07 -10.96 -1.69
C TYR A 16 -0.64 -11.97 -2.74
N PHE A 17 -0.83 -11.63 -4.01
CA PHE A 17 -0.49 -12.49 -5.14
C PHE A 17 0.38 -11.73 -6.14
N PHE A 18 1.53 -12.28 -6.49
CA PHE A 18 2.57 -11.69 -7.33
C PHE A 18 2.64 -12.43 -8.66
N THR A 19 2.85 -11.68 -9.74
CA THR A 19 3.14 -12.23 -11.06
C THR A 19 3.92 -11.20 -11.88
N GLY A 20 5.04 -11.61 -12.47
CA GLY A 20 5.98 -10.72 -13.13
C GLY A 20 6.39 -9.56 -12.22
N GLU A 21 6.27 -8.32 -12.72
CA GLU A 21 6.60 -7.08 -12.00
C GLU A 21 5.46 -6.52 -11.12
N ARG A 22 4.36 -7.26 -10.98
CA ARG A 22 3.11 -6.78 -10.39
C ARG A 22 2.60 -7.67 -9.26
N TYR A 23 1.75 -7.10 -8.42
CA TYR A 23 1.03 -7.84 -7.39
C TYR A 23 -0.40 -7.34 -7.22
N ILE A 24 -1.23 -8.19 -6.61
CA ILE A 24 -2.62 -7.94 -6.21
C ILE A 24 -2.70 -8.08 -4.70
N ARG A 25 -3.46 -7.19 -4.06
CA ARG A 25 -3.94 -7.39 -2.70
C ARG A 25 -5.37 -7.91 -2.78
N TYR A 26 -5.62 -9.01 -2.09
CA TYR A 26 -6.90 -9.72 -2.06
C TYR A 26 -7.52 -9.57 -0.68
N ASP A 27 -8.79 -9.19 -0.63
CA ASP A 27 -9.57 -9.15 0.60
C ASP A 27 -10.10 -10.55 0.93
N VAL A 28 -9.73 -11.08 2.09
CA VAL A 28 -10.15 -12.41 2.52
C VAL A 28 -11.64 -12.45 2.84
N GLU A 29 -12.20 -11.41 3.44
CA GLU A 29 -13.60 -11.37 3.86
C GLU A 29 -14.52 -11.07 2.68
N ALA A 30 -14.14 -10.12 1.83
CA ALA A 30 -14.91 -9.74 0.64
C ALA A 30 -14.69 -10.69 -0.56
N ASP A 31 -13.76 -11.64 -0.42
CA ASP A 31 -13.42 -12.66 -1.40
C ASP A 31 -13.22 -12.08 -2.81
N GLY A 32 -12.17 -11.27 -2.93
CA GLY A 32 -11.80 -10.69 -4.21
C GLY A 32 -10.58 -9.80 -4.14
N ALA A 33 -9.98 -9.54 -5.30
CA ALA A 33 -8.97 -8.50 -5.45
C ALA A 33 -9.54 -7.14 -5.02
N ASP A 34 -8.76 -6.38 -4.25
CA ASP A 34 -9.07 -4.99 -3.94
C ASP A 34 -9.13 -4.16 -5.24
N GLU A 35 -10.00 -3.15 -5.28
CA GLU A 35 -10.03 -2.20 -6.40
C GLU A 35 -8.69 -1.47 -6.55
N GLY A 36 -8.28 -1.22 -7.80
CA GLY A 36 -7.04 -0.51 -8.12
C GLY A 36 -5.79 -1.39 -8.25
N TYR A 37 -5.93 -2.70 -8.07
CA TYR A 37 -4.89 -3.69 -8.38
C TYR A 37 -5.04 -4.24 -9.82
N PRO A 38 -3.95 -4.72 -10.46
CA PRO A 38 -2.60 -4.91 -9.90
C PRO A 38 -1.77 -3.62 -9.82
N LEU A 39 -0.83 -3.57 -8.86
CA LEU A 39 0.17 -2.52 -8.72
C LEU A 39 1.58 -3.08 -8.94
N ALA A 40 2.55 -2.22 -9.27
CA ALA A 40 3.93 -2.66 -9.45
C ALA A 40 4.59 -2.97 -8.10
N ILE A 41 5.42 -4.02 -8.07
CA ILE A 41 6.08 -4.47 -6.84
C ILE A 41 7.10 -3.43 -6.38
N ALA A 42 7.95 -2.96 -7.29
CA ALA A 42 8.99 -1.94 -7.04
C ALA A 42 8.45 -0.67 -6.34
N ASP A 43 7.17 -0.38 -6.54
CA ASP A 43 6.53 0.83 -6.05
C ASP A 43 5.95 0.70 -4.65
N GLN A 44 5.54 -0.51 -4.27
CA GLN A 44 4.78 -0.77 -3.05
C GLN A 44 5.56 -1.58 -2.02
N TRP A 45 6.63 -2.27 -2.43
CA TRP A 45 7.42 -3.16 -1.58
C TRP A 45 8.89 -2.71 -1.53
N PRO A 46 9.21 -1.63 -0.80
CA PRO A 46 10.56 -1.07 -0.75
C PRO A 46 11.59 -2.09 -0.24
N GLY A 47 12.59 -2.39 -1.06
CA GLY A 47 13.66 -3.34 -0.74
C GLY A 47 13.31 -4.81 -0.99
N LEU A 48 12.07 -5.13 -1.36
CA LEU A 48 11.73 -6.44 -1.93
C LEU A 48 12.28 -6.56 -3.36
N PHE A 49 12.37 -7.78 -3.89
CA PHE A 49 12.63 -7.99 -5.31
C PHE A 49 11.54 -7.32 -6.17
N GLU A 50 11.95 -6.65 -7.23
CA GLU A 50 11.05 -5.80 -8.03
C GLU A 50 10.16 -6.59 -9.02
N ALA A 51 10.45 -7.88 -9.23
CA ALA A 51 9.75 -8.75 -10.16
C ALA A 51 10.00 -10.23 -9.83
N ASP A 52 9.21 -11.11 -10.42
CA ASP A 52 9.42 -12.57 -10.48
C ASP A 52 9.66 -13.18 -9.11
N ILE A 53 8.77 -12.87 -8.15
CA ILE A 53 8.77 -13.54 -6.85
C ILE A 53 8.40 -15.00 -7.07
N ASP A 54 9.28 -15.90 -6.65
CA ASP A 54 9.13 -17.33 -6.88
C ASP A 54 8.25 -17.98 -5.80
N ALA A 55 8.51 -17.66 -4.52
CA ALA A 55 7.73 -18.17 -3.40
C ALA A 55 7.68 -17.16 -2.25
N ALA A 56 6.66 -17.27 -1.41
CA ALA A 56 6.51 -16.49 -0.19
C ALA A 56 6.08 -17.41 0.96
N LEU A 57 6.72 -17.26 2.12
CA LEU A 57 6.47 -18.07 3.31
C LEU A 57 6.22 -17.16 4.52
N PRO A 58 4.96 -17.00 4.95
CA PRO A 58 4.66 -16.38 6.24
C PRO A 58 5.27 -17.19 7.38
N TRP A 59 5.95 -16.51 8.29
CA TRP A 59 6.62 -17.13 9.43
C TRP A 59 5.89 -16.86 10.75
N SER A 60 6.21 -17.65 11.77
CA SER A 60 5.53 -17.61 13.07
C SER A 60 5.82 -16.35 13.90
N ASP A 61 6.87 -15.59 13.56
CA ASP A 61 7.21 -14.31 14.19
C ASP A 61 6.56 -13.10 13.50
N GLY A 62 5.73 -13.32 12.49
CA GLY A 62 5.06 -12.27 11.71
C GLY A 62 5.86 -11.75 10.52
N SER A 63 7.10 -12.22 10.31
CA SER A 63 7.83 -11.94 9.08
C SER A 63 7.31 -12.78 7.91
N VAL A 64 7.66 -12.38 6.69
CA VAL A 64 7.44 -13.18 5.48
C VAL A 64 8.77 -13.33 4.75
N PHE A 65 9.16 -14.58 4.51
CA PHE A 65 10.32 -14.88 3.66
C PHE A 65 9.90 -14.88 2.20
N PHE A 66 10.61 -14.13 1.37
CA PHE A 66 10.42 -14.08 -0.08
C PHE A 66 11.62 -14.70 -0.78
N PHE A 67 11.35 -15.50 -1.81
CA PHE A 67 12.34 -16.24 -2.58
C PHE A 67 12.32 -15.77 -4.04
N ARG A 68 13.50 -15.62 -4.65
CA ARG A 68 13.69 -15.33 -6.07
C ARG A 68 15.01 -15.91 -6.55
N GLY A 69 14.96 -16.82 -7.52
CA GLY A 69 16.13 -17.56 -7.98
C GLY A 69 16.84 -18.26 -6.82
N ASP A 70 18.13 -17.99 -6.67
CA ASP A 70 18.96 -18.53 -5.58
C ASP A 70 18.99 -17.65 -4.32
N GLN A 71 18.17 -16.58 -4.26
CA GLN A 71 18.16 -15.61 -3.15
C GLN A 71 16.86 -15.63 -2.35
N CYS A 72 16.97 -15.24 -1.08
CA CYS A 72 15.82 -14.94 -0.24
C CYS A 72 16.07 -13.76 0.70
N LEU A 73 14.98 -13.16 1.17
CA LEU A 73 14.97 -12.12 2.20
C LEU A 73 13.77 -12.30 3.14
N ALA A 74 13.91 -11.82 4.37
CA ALA A 74 12.83 -11.72 5.35
C ALA A 74 12.28 -10.28 5.36
N TYR A 75 10.96 -10.15 5.34
CA TYR A 75 10.28 -8.86 5.20
C TYR A 75 9.21 -8.68 6.27
N ASP A 76 9.13 -7.47 6.82
CA ASP A 76 8.05 -7.01 7.67
C ASP A 76 7.01 -6.32 6.80
N ILE A 77 5.89 -7.01 6.57
CA ILE A 77 4.83 -6.51 5.68
C ILE A 77 4.03 -5.36 6.32
N GLU A 78 3.98 -5.28 7.65
CA GLU A 78 3.19 -4.27 8.36
C GLU A 78 3.90 -2.91 8.32
N ASN A 79 5.21 -2.92 8.52
CA ASN A 79 6.04 -1.72 8.49
C ASN A 79 6.65 -1.44 7.11
N GLY A 80 6.60 -2.40 6.20
CA GLY A 80 7.13 -2.27 4.85
C GLY A 80 8.65 -2.14 4.83
N VAL A 81 9.34 -3.02 5.54
CA VAL A 81 10.81 -3.00 5.64
C VAL A 81 11.43 -4.38 5.47
N VAL A 82 12.60 -4.44 4.85
CA VAL A 82 13.44 -5.64 4.83
C VAL A 82 14.06 -5.83 6.21
N LEU A 83 13.83 -6.99 6.82
CA LEU A 83 14.38 -7.37 8.11
C LEU A 83 15.78 -7.99 7.95
N ASP A 84 15.96 -8.81 6.92
CA ASP A 84 17.20 -9.50 6.61
C ASP A 84 17.24 -9.90 5.12
N GLY A 85 18.42 -9.95 4.52
CA GLY A 85 18.60 -10.23 3.10
C GLY A 85 18.58 -8.98 2.18
N PRO A 86 18.62 -9.17 0.85
CA PRO A 86 18.68 -10.46 0.15
C PRO A 86 20.03 -11.17 0.31
N ARG A 87 19.99 -12.49 0.53
CA ARG A 87 21.17 -13.38 0.64
C ARG A 87 20.87 -14.73 -0.02
N PRO A 88 21.89 -15.54 -0.37
CA PRO A 88 21.66 -16.86 -0.95
C PRO A 88 20.79 -17.75 -0.06
N ILE A 89 19.91 -18.55 -0.67
CA ILE A 89 19.00 -19.47 0.04
C ILE A 89 19.80 -20.43 0.92
N ALA A 90 20.89 -21.00 0.40
CA ALA A 90 21.74 -21.93 1.16
C ALA A 90 22.39 -21.31 2.42
N GLU A 91 22.53 -19.98 2.49
CA GLU A 91 23.03 -19.30 3.69
C GLU A 91 21.93 -19.10 4.74
N MET A 92 20.73 -18.71 4.31
CA MET A 92 19.61 -18.41 5.21
C MET A 92 18.85 -19.68 5.63
N TRP A 93 18.82 -20.69 4.74
CA TRP A 93 18.16 -21.99 4.90
C TRP A 93 19.15 -23.13 4.57
N PRO A 94 20.11 -23.43 5.46
CA PRO A 94 21.12 -24.45 5.20
C PRO A 94 20.50 -25.83 4.94
N GLY A 95 20.80 -26.40 3.77
CA GLY A 95 20.32 -27.72 3.32
C GLY A 95 19.07 -27.69 2.44
N LEU A 96 18.46 -26.51 2.24
CA LEU A 96 17.35 -26.32 1.31
C LEU A 96 17.84 -26.31 -0.15
N PHE A 97 16.93 -26.60 -1.09
CA PHE A 97 17.14 -26.44 -2.54
C PHE A 97 17.84 -25.10 -2.89
N ASP A 98 18.83 -25.16 -3.76
CA ASP A 98 19.72 -24.05 -4.11
C ASP A 98 19.38 -23.38 -5.45
N LEU A 99 18.51 -23.98 -6.27
CA LEU A 99 18.14 -23.50 -7.61
C LEU A 99 16.75 -22.86 -7.71
N GLY A 100 16.11 -22.59 -6.56
CA GLY A 100 14.82 -21.91 -6.49
C GLY A 100 13.72 -22.73 -5.83
N ILE A 101 12.73 -22.01 -5.30
CA ILE A 101 11.57 -22.54 -4.57
C ILE A 101 10.33 -22.15 -5.36
N ASP A 102 9.52 -23.12 -5.77
CA ASP A 102 8.29 -22.87 -6.51
C ASP A 102 7.14 -22.46 -5.61
N ALA A 103 7.05 -23.04 -4.42
CA ALA A 103 6.07 -22.65 -3.41
C ALA A 103 6.58 -23.01 -2.02
N ALA A 104 6.05 -22.34 -0.99
CA ALA A 104 6.36 -22.67 0.38
C ALA A 104 5.12 -22.50 1.26
N ILE A 105 4.90 -23.40 2.21
CA ILE A 105 3.80 -23.31 3.17
C ILE A 105 4.26 -23.74 4.57
N LEU A 106 3.85 -22.95 5.57
CA LEU A 106 3.99 -23.33 6.97
C LEU A 106 2.78 -24.18 7.37
N TRP A 107 3.01 -25.37 7.90
CA TRP A 107 1.97 -26.36 8.20
C TRP A 107 2.07 -26.88 9.63
N GLY A 108 0.93 -26.98 10.30
CA GLY A 108 0.82 -27.63 11.61
C GLY A 108 1.76 -27.07 12.68
N SER A 109 2.54 -27.95 13.32
CA SER A 109 3.39 -27.69 14.47
C SER A 109 4.68 -26.89 14.18
N GLY A 110 4.67 -26.06 13.14
CA GLY A 110 5.81 -25.21 12.74
C GLY A 110 6.74 -25.82 11.69
N ASN A 111 6.32 -26.89 11.00
CA ASN A 111 7.07 -27.41 9.86
C ASN A 111 6.79 -26.56 8.63
N ALA A 112 7.81 -26.28 7.83
CA ALA A 112 7.64 -25.61 6.55
C ALA A 112 7.97 -26.56 5.40
N TYR A 113 7.11 -26.58 4.39
CA TYR A 113 7.23 -27.44 3.22
C TYR A 113 7.58 -26.54 2.04
N PHE A 114 8.71 -26.84 1.40
CA PHE A 114 9.25 -26.09 0.27
C PHE A 114 9.20 -26.95 -0.97
N PHE A 115 8.50 -26.51 -2.00
CA PHE A 115 8.31 -27.24 -3.25
C PHE A 115 9.27 -26.70 -4.31
N SER A 116 9.86 -27.58 -5.11
CA SER A 116 10.73 -27.23 -6.24
C SER A 116 10.61 -28.31 -7.32
N GLY A 117 10.12 -27.94 -8.49
CA GLY A 117 9.78 -28.88 -9.54
C GLY A 117 8.72 -29.89 -9.08
N GLU A 118 9.09 -31.18 -9.08
CA GLU A 118 8.22 -32.31 -8.74
C GLU A 118 8.49 -32.88 -7.33
N GLU A 119 9.33 -32.18 -6.56
CA GLU A 119 9.78 -32.60 -5.23
C GLU A 119 9.51 -31.52 -4.18
N TYR A 120 9.59 -31.91 -2.91
CA TYR A 120 9.54 -31.01 -1.77
C TYR A 120 10.55 -31.39 -0.70
N GLN A 121 10.97 -30.40 0.08
CA GLN A 121 11.78 -30.57 1.29
C GLN A 121 11.05 -30.00 2.50
N VAL A 122 11.37 -30.53 3.68
CA VAL A 122 10.72 -30.15 4.93
C VAL A 122 11.73 -29.47 5.84
N PHE A 123 11.42 -28.26 6.28
CA PHE A 123 12.00 -27.71 7.49
C PHE A 123 11.25 -28.27 8.69
N ASP A 124 11.95 -29.01 9.54
CA ASP A 124 11.42 -29.49 10.81
C ASP A 124 11.48 -28.36 11.84
N GLY A 125 10.30 -27.88 12.25
CA GLY A 125 10.16 -26.80 13.22
C GLY A 125 10.68 -27.16 14.62
N ALA A 126 10.75 -28.45 14.96
CA ALA A 126 11.24 -28.89 16.25
C ALA A 126 12.77 -28.87 16.33
N SER A 127 13.46 -29.33 15.27
CA SER A 127 14.93 -29.32 15.23
C SER A 127 15.53 -28.04 14.64
N GLY A 128 14.72 -27.25 13.92
CA GLY A 128 15.15 -26.04 13.24
C GLY A 128 16.04 -26.30 12.03
N LYS A 129 15.85 -27.45 11.35
CA LYS A 129 16.71 -27.91 10.26
C LYS A 129 15.92 -28.38 9.06
N ILE A 130 16.52 -28.26 7.88
CA ILE A 130 16.03 -28.91 6.66
C ILE A 130 16.31 -30.41 6.74
N ASP A 131 15.28 -31.21 6.48
CA ASP A 131 15.40 -32.62 6.17
C ASP A 131 16.13 -32.76 4.83
N PRO A 132 17.32 -33.38 4.78
CA PRO A 132 18.10 -33.49 3.56
C PRO A 132 17.43 -34.37 2.49
N GLU A 133 16.44 -35.18 2.86
CA GLU A 133 15.70 -36.02 1.92
C GLU A 133 14.62 -35.20 1.18
N ALA A 134 14.89 -34.90 -0.10
CA ALA A 134 13.86 -34.40 -1.01
C ALA A 134 12.88 -35.54 -1.33
N ARG A 135 11.59 -35.27 -1.21
CA ARG A 135 10.52 -36.25 -1.39
C ARG A 135 9.64 -35.89 -2.58
N PRO A 136 9.11 -36.87 -3.32
CA PRO A 136 8.23 -36.58 -4.44
C PRO A 136 6.92 -35.96 -3.96
N ILE A 137 6.40 -34.98 -4.70
CA ILE A 137 5.05 -34.44 -4.44
C ILE A 137 4.01 -35.55 -4.67
N ALA A 138 4.18 -36.31 -5.75
CA ALA A 138 3.33 -37.43 -6.08
C ALA A 138 3.39 -38.53 -5.00
N GLY A 139 2.23 -38.83 -4.40
CA GLY A 139 2.09 -39.86 -3.36
C GLY A 139 1.94 -39.25 -1.97
N ASP A 140 2.83 -38.34 -1.59
CA ASP A 140 2.78 -37.66 -0.28
C ASP A 140 1.72 -36.56 -0.22
N TRP A 141 1.30 -36.05 -1.38
CA TRP A 141 0.21 -35.08 -1.54
C TRP A 141 -0.86 -35.66 -2.47
N PRO A 142 -1.72 -36.58 -1.98
CA PRO A 142 -2.62 -37.35 -2.85
C PRO A 142 -3.57 -36.46 -3.66
N GLY A 143 -3.49 -36.56 -4.98
CA GLY A 143 -4.34 -35.80 -5.90
C GLY A 143 -3.88 -34.37 -6.19
N ALA A 144 -2.80 -33.89 -5.56
CA ALA A 144 -2.22 -32.57 -5.83
C ALA A 144 -1.55 -32.53 -7.22
N PHE A 145 -1.24 -31.31 -7.66
CA PHE A 145 -0.55 -31.09 -8.92
C PHE A 145 0.88 -31.65 -8.88
N PRO A 146 1.44 -32.13 -10.01
CA PRO A 146 2.84 -32.54 -10.07
C PRO A 146 3.83 -31.42 -9.74
N ARG A 147 3.43 -30.15 -9.92
CA ARG A 147 4.19 -28.96 -9.53
C ARG A 147 3.26 -27.93 -8.90
N ILE A 148 3.76 -27.23 -7.90
CA ILE A 148 2.98 -26.26 -7.12
C ILE A 148 3.63 -24.89 -7.27
N ASP A 149 2.90 -23.94 -7.87
CA ASP A 149 3.35 -22.55 -8.09
C ASP A 149 3.07 -21.66 -6.87
N THR A 150 2.05 -21.99 -6.08
CA THR A 150 1.72 -21.30 -4.83
C THR A 150 1.12 -22.29 -3.85
N ALA A 151 1.50 -22.17 -2.58
CA ALA A 151 0.88 -22.88 -1.48
C ALA A 151 0.61 -21.89 -0.36
N LEU A 152 -0.62 -21.84 0.16
CA LEU A 152 -0.98 -20.92 1.23
C LEU A 152 -2.03 -21.53 2.17
N TRP A 153 -1.99 -21.11 3.43
CA TRP A 153 -3.01 -21.46 4.41
C TRP A 153 -4.08 -20.39 4.45
N TRP A 154 -5.31 -20.71 4.05
CA TRP A 154 -6.38 -19.73 4.05
C TRP A 154 -6.99 -19.54 5.46
N PRO A 155 -7.43 -18.33 5.82
CA PRO A 155 -8.02 -18.05 7.15
C PRO A 155 -9.26 -18.87 7.50
N SER A 156 -9.91 -19.52 6.52
CA SER A 156 -10.99 -20.49 6.77
C SER A 156 -10.49 -21.79 7.44
N GLY A 157 -9.18 -21.99 7.57
CA GLY A 157 -8.56 -23.18 8.17
C GLY A 157 -8.16 -24.26 7.17
N ASN A 158 -8.18 -23.98 5.86
CA ASN A 158 -7.80 -24.95 4.84
C ASN A 158 -6.57 -24.48 4.04
N PRO A 159 -5.62 -25.38 3.77
CA PRO A 159 -4.53 -25.15 2.82
C PRO A 159 -5.02 -25.20 1.36
N TYR A 160 -4.42 -24.37 0.51
CA TYR A 160 -4.66 -24.33 -0.93
C TYR A 160 -3.35 -24.33 -1.69
N VAL A 161 -3.34 -25.06 -2.81
CA VAL A 161 -2.22 -25.11 -3.76
C VAL A 161 -2.68 -24.72 -5.14
N PHE A 162 -1.82 -24.05 -5.89
CA PHE A 162 -2.11 -23.55 -7.24
C PHE A 162 -1.08 -24.11 -8.22
N SER A 163 -1.52 -24.37 -9.45
CA SER A 163 -0.67 -24.75 -10.57
C SER A 163 -1.27 -24.22 -11.87
N GLY A 164 -0.58 -23.30 -12.51
CA GLY A 164 -1.08 -22.59 -13.68
C GLY A 164 -2.42 -21.91 -13.43
N SER A 165 -3.46 -22.34 -14.17
CA SER A 165 -4.82 -21.78 -14.10
C SER A 165 -5.73 -22.45 -13.08
N GLU A 166 -5.24 -23.45 -12.37
CA GLU A 166 -6.05 -24.28 -11.48
C GLU A 166 -5.55 -24.20 -10.04
N TYR A 167 -6.46 -24.46 -9.11
CA TYR A 167 -6.12 -24.61 -7.70
C TYR A 167 -6.84 -25.81 -7.09
N ALA A 168 -6.28 -26.31 -6.00
CA ALA A 168 -6.84 -27.39 -5.21
C ALA A 168 -6.83 -27.02 -3.73
N ARG A 169 -7.92 -27.35 -3.04
CA ARG A 169 -7.96 -27.31 -1.57
C ARG A 169 -7.46 -28.63 -1.03
N LEU A 170 -6.57 -28.58 -0.03
CA LEU A 170 -6.05 -29.74 0.65
C LEU A 170 -6.76 -29.98 1.97
N ASP A 171 -6.81 -31.24 2.40
CA ASP A 171 -7.18 -31.62 3.75
C ASP A 171 -6.04 -31.23 4.71
N PRO A 172 -6.32 -30.49 5.79
CA PRO A 172 -5.29 -30.05 6.73
C PRO A 172 -4.64 -31.20 7.54
N GLU A 173 -5.27 -32.37 7.65
CA GLU A 173 -4.78 -33.51 8.42
C GLU A 173 -3.77 -34.34 7.64
N ASP A 174 -4.03 -34.61 6.35
CA ASP A 174 -3.22 -35.54 5.55
C ASP A 174 -2.72 -34.98 4.21
N GLY A 175 -3.07 -33.74 3.85
CA GLY A 175 -2.61 -33.08 2.63
C GLY A 175 -3.26 -33.59 1.35
N SER A 176 -4.27 -34.46 1.43
CA SER A 176 -4.99 -34.96 0.27
C SER A 176 -5.88 -33.89 -0.38
N VAL A 177 -6.04 -33.92 -1.70
CA VAL A 177 -6.93 -33.00 -2.40
C VAL A 177 -8.39 -33.33 -2.10
N ALA A 178 -9.13 -32.31 -1.66
CA ALA A 178 -10.54 -32.44 -1.33
C ALA A 178 -11.40 -32.76 -2.57
N GLU A 179 -12.53 -33.43 -2.35
CA GLU A 179 -13.50 -33.72 -3.42
C GLU A 179 -13.97 -32.43 -4.12
N GLY A 180 -14.06 -32.47 -5.45
CA GLY A 180 -14.48 -31.33 -6.29
C GLY A 180 -13.34 -30.43 -6.77
N PHE A 181 -12.09 -30.77 -6.47
CA PHE A 181 -10.87 -30.11 -6.97
C PHE A 181 -10.08 -31.02 -7.94
N PRO A 182 -9.20 -30.45 -8.80
CA PRO A 182 -8.91 -29.02 -8.93
C PRO A 182 -10.06 -28.22 -9.55
N ARG A 183 -10.08 -26.90 -9.31
CA ARG A 183 -11.02 -25.96 -9.91
C ARG A 183 -10.28 -24.84 -10.63
N PRO A 184 -10.90 -24.20 -11.64
CA PRO A 184 -10.31 -23.04 -12.29
C PRO A 184 -10.20 -21.87 -11.31
N VAL A 185 -9.04 -21.23 -11.25
CA VAL A 185 -8.82 -20.07 -10.38
C VAL A 185 -9.74 -18.91 -10.78
N GLU A 186 -10.12 -18.80 -12.06
CA GLU A 186 -10.97 -17.71 -12.58
C GLU A 186 -12.42 -17.75 -12.07
N GLU A 187 -12.89 -18.94 -11.66
CA GLU A 187 -14.25 -19.10 -11.15
C GLU A 187 -14.37 -18.62 -9.70
N ASP A 188 -13.33 -18.87 -8.89
CA ASP A 188 -13.41 -18.75 -7.44
C ASP A 188 -12.51 -17.66 -6.86
N TRP A 189 -11.42 -17.28 -7.53
CA TRP A 189 -10.47 -16.26 -7.06
C TRP A 189 -10.62 -14.98 -7.87
N ARG A 190 -11.72 -14.27 -7.59
CA ARG A 190 -12.12 -13.10 -8.37
C ARG A 190 -11.03 -12.03 -8.41
N GLY A 191 -10.51 -11.79 -9.61
CA GLY A 191 -9.52 -10.74 -9.88
C GLY A 191 -8.06 -11.19 -9.88
N LEU A 192 -7.77 -12.49 -9.71
CA LEU A 192 -6.44 -13.03 -10.00
C LEU A 192 -6.21 -13.21 -11.53
N PRO A 193 -4.98 -13.02 -12.03
CA PRO A 193 -4.69 -13.03 -13.46
C PRO A 193 -4.48 -14.46 -13.97
N ILE A 194 -5.22 -14.90 -14.99
CA ILE A 194 -5.11 -16.26 -15.55
C ILE A 194 -5.23 -16.20 -17.09
N GLY A 195 -4.11 -16.30 -17.82
CA GLY A 195 -4.08 -16.45 -19.29
C GLY A 195 -3.08 -15.53 -20.03
N PRO A 196 -2.59 -15.91 -21.23
CA PRO A 196 -1.36 -15.35 -21.81
C PRO A 196 -1.56 -13.89 -22.21
N VAL A 197 -0.57 -13.06 -21.91
CA VAL A 197 -0.35 -11.83 -22.68
C VAL A 197 0.11 -12.25 -24.08
N ALA A 198 -0.81 -12.54 -25.00
CA ALA A 198 -0.48 -12.79 -26.39
C ALA A 198 -1.59 -12.36 -27.35
N GLY A 199 -1.28 -11.33 -28.14
CA GLY A 199 -2.02 -10.92 -29.34
C GLY A 199 -2.67 -9.56 -29.19
N ASP A 200 -1.96 -8.52 -29.63
CA ASP A 200 -2.46 -7.17 -29.97
C ASP A 200 -3.82 -6.83 -29.34
N VAL A 201 -3.81 -6.64 -28.02
CA VAL A 201 -4.74 -5.68 -27.44
C VAL A 201 -4.44 -4.39 -28.21
N PRO A 202 -5.38 -3.77 -28.95
CA PRO A 202 -5.12 -2.47 -29.51
C PRO A 202 -4.60 -1.65 -28.34
N GLU A 203 -3.36 -1.15 -28.47
CA GLU A 203 -2.60 -0.44 -27.45
C GLU A 203 -3.58 0.11 -26.43
N PRO A 204 -3.69 -0.50 -25.22
CA PRO A 204 -4.79 -0.21 -24.33
C PRO A 204 -4.83 1.31 -24.24
N ALA A 205 -5.97 1.93 -24.57
CA ALA A 205 -6.12 3.37 -24.40
C ALA A 205 -5.56 3.64 -23.00
N GLY A 206 -4.39 4.33 -22.95
CA GLY A 206 -3.43 4.16 -21.85
C GLY A 206 -4.14 4.20 -20.49
N PRO A 207 -3.65 3.44 -19.51
CA PRO A 207 -4.44 2.93 -18.36
C PRO A 207 -5.52 3.90 -17.96
N ALA A 208 -6.80 3.53 -18.07
CA ALA A 208 -7.91 4.49 -17.99
C ALA A 208 -7.87 5.27 -16.66
N GLY A 209 -7.18 6.40 -16.67
CA GLY A 209 -7.01 7.20 -15.47
C GLY A 209 -8.37 7.69 -15.00
N SER A 210 -8.49 7.91 -13.70
CA SER A 210 -9.72 8.37 -13.07
C SER A 210 -10.21 9.66 -13.74
N ALA A 211 -11.50 9.69 -14.10
CA ALA A 211 -12.16 10.86 -14.66
C ALA A 211 -12.47 11.94 -13.59
N ARG A 212 -12.24 11.62 -12.30
CA ARG A 212 -12.54 12.54 -11.20
C ARG A 212 -11.64 13.77 -11.29
N SER A 213 -12.19 14.92 -10.92
CA SER A 213 -11.40 16.13 -10.80
C SER A 213 -10.33 15.96 -9.72
N VAL A 214 -9.20 16.69 -9.84
CA VAL A 214 -8.16 16.72 -8.80
C VAL A 214 -8.75 17.10 -7.44
N ARG A 215 -9.69 18.05 -7.43
CA ARG A 215 -10.40 18.50 -6.22
C ARG A 215 -11.19 17.38 -5.55
N ASP A 216 -11.92 16.57 -6.32
CA ASP A 216 -12.75 15.50 -5.77
C ASP A 216 -11.92 14.27 -5.38
N PHE A 217 -10.78 14.05 -6.04
CA PHE A 217 -9.86 12.94 -5.74
C PHE A 217 -8.95 13.25 -4.54
N PHE A 218 -8.62 14.52 -4.30
CA PHE A 218 -7.66 14.95 -3.28
C PHE A 218 -7.92 14.40 -1.86
N PRO A 219 -9.16 14.34 -1.34
CA PRO A 219 -9.41 13.79 0.00
C PRO A 219 -8.97 12.32 0.15
N GLU A 220 -9.22 11.50 -0.86
CA GLU A 220 -8.83 10.08 -0.90
C GLU A 220 -7.31 9.94 -0.97
N PHE A 221 -6.67 10.76 -1.81
CA PHE A 221 -5.21 10.83 -1.91
C PHE A 221 -4.55 11.23 -0.58
N SER A 222 -5.09 12.25 0.10
CA SER A 222 -4.43 12.85 1.27
C SER A 222 -4.73 12.13 2.59
N ALA A 223 -5.85 11.41 2.69
CA ALA A 223 -6.23 10.68 3.90
C ALA A 223 -5.16 9.72 4.44
N PRO A 224 -4.54 8.83 3.63
CA PRO A 224 -3.48 7.94 4.12
C PRO A 224 -2.18 8.67 4.50
N LEU A 225 -2.00 9.92 4.06
CA LEU A 225 -0.80 10.71 4.32
C LEU A 225 -0.91 11.56 5.60
N GLU A 226 -2.09 12.11 5.87
CA GLU A 226 -2.32 13.04 7.00
C GLU A 226 -3.04 12.38 8.19
N GLY A 227 -3.77 11.29 7.95
CA GLY A 227 -4.77 10.78 8.87
C GLY A 227 -6.03 11.65 8.91
N ARG A 228 -7.18 11.05 9.26
CA ARG A 228 -8.46 11.75 9.46
C ARG A 228 -8.78 11.78 10.95
N VAL A 229 -8.61 12.95 11.57
CA VAL A 229 -8.70 13.13 13.02
C VAL A 229 -9.89 14.04 13.35
N PRO A 230 -11.01 13.52 13.87
CA PRO A 230 -12.21 14.33 14.11
C PRO A 230 -12.09 15.26 15.31
N TYR A 231 -11.06 15.15 16.14
CA TYR A 231 -10.86 16.01 17.31
C TYR A 231 -9.67 16.97 17.11
N LEU A 232 -9.55 17.97 17.99
CA LEU A 232 -8.38 18.83 18.06
C LEU A 232 -7.18 18.04 18.60
N TYR A 233 -6.01 18.19 17.98
CA TYR A 233 -4.76 17.56 18.43
C TYR A 233 -3.57 18.52 18.26
N GLN A 234 -2.42 18.18 18.86
CA GLN A 234 -1.15 18.89 18.62
C GLN A 234 -0.35 18.19 17.52
N ASP A 235 0.05 18.93 16.48
CA ASP A 235 1.02 18.44 15.51
C ASP A 235 2.44 18.31 16.11
N VAL A 236 3.41 17.85 15.31
CA VAL A 236 4.81 17.68 15.75
C VAL A 236 5.48 19.00 16.18
N LYS A 237 4.92 20.16 15.82
CA LYS A 237 5.37 21.50 16.22
C LYS A 237 4.60 22.04 17.43
N GLY A 238 3.63 21.29 17.97
CA GLY A 238 2.77 21.74 19.07
C GLY A 238 1.66 22.71 18.63
N LEU A 239 1.34 22.75 17.33
CA LEU A 239 0.27 23.57 16.80
C LEU A 239 -1.04 22.78 16.77
N VAL A 240 -2.15 23.43 17.12
CA VAL A 240 -3.47 22.79 17.17
C VAL A 240 -4.01 22.56 15.77
N THR A 241 -4.36 21.31 15.49
CA THR A 241 -4.75 20.81 14.17
C THR A 241 -5.98 19.91 14.28
N THR A 242 -6.74 19.74 13.21
CA THR A 242 -7.87 18.79 13.13
C THR A 242 -8.16 18.35 11.70
N GLY A 243 -9.09 17.41 11.53
CA GLY A 243 -9.50 16.86 10.24
C GLY A 243 -8.35 16.14 9.56
N VAL A 244 -8.05 16.55 8.32
CA VAL A 244 -6.96 15.99 7.49
C VAL A 244 -5.78 16.97 7.46
N GLY A 245 -5.09 17.11 8.60
CA GLY A 245 -3.92 17.99 8.73
C GLY A 245 -4.22 19.50 8.67
N ASN A 246 -5.45 19.94 8.97
CA ASN A 246 -5.82 21.35 8.89
C ASN A 246 -5.48 22.10 10.18
N LEU A 247 -4.53 23.03 10.08
CA LEU A 247 -4.10 23.91 11.16
C LEU A 247 -5.26 24.83 11.59
N VAL A 248 -5.53 24.85 12.89
CA VAL A 248 -6.50 25.74 13.57
C VAL A 248 -5.86 26.24 14.87
N ASP A 249 -4.65 26.80 14.78
CA ASP A 249 -3.83 27.18 15.95
C ASP A 249 -4.23 28.53 16.56
N SER A 250 -5.50 28.90 16.45
CA SER A 250 -6.13 29.95 17.23
C SER A 250 -7.50 29.48 17.75
N PRO A 251 -7.93 29.93 18.95
CA PRO A 251 -9.28 29.66 19.45
C PRO A 251 -10.37 30.09 18.47
N GLU A 252 -10.16 31.22 17.78
CA GLU A 252 -11.12 31.78 16.83
C GLU A 252 -11.30 30.90 15.59
N GLU A 253 -10.22 30.34 15.04
CA GLU A 253 -10.27 29.42 13.89
C GLU A 253 -10.98 28.12 14.28
N ALA A 254 -10.67 27.55 15.44
CA ALA A 254 -11.33 26.33 15.92
C ALA A 254 -12.83 26.58 16.18
N ALA A 255 -13.18 27.70 16.82
CA ALA A 255 -14.57 28.08 17.12
C ALA A 255 -15.42 28.40 15.87
N ALA A 256 -14.80 28.58 14.70
CA ALA A 256 -15.52 28.72 13.45
C ALA A 256 -16.01 27.37 12.87
N LEU A 257 -15.57 26.25 13.44
CA LEU A 257 -15.92 24.91 12.98
C LEU A 257 -17.10 24.33 13.78
N PRO A 258 -17.99 23.55 13.14
CA PRO A 258 -19.20 23.02 13.78
C PRO A 258 -18.91 21.76 14.61
N PHE A 259 -18.06 21.90 15.64
CA PHE A 259 -17.81 20.81 16.59
C PHE A 259 -19.09 20.39 17.32
N VAL A 260 -19.19 19.10 17.62
CA VAL A 260 -20.22 18.49 18.44
C VAL A 260 -19.60 17.81 19.65
N HIS A 261 -20.37 17.66 20.72
CA HIS A 261 -19.92 16.90 21.88
C HIS A 261 -19.86 15.41 21.53
N ALA A 262 -18.68 14.79 21.65
CA ALA A 262 -18.46 13.39 21.26
C ALA A 262 -19.46 12.43 21.94
N ALA A 263 -19.79 12.68 23.20
CA ALA A 263 -20.69 11.82 23.98
C ALA A 263 -22.18 11.95 23.61
N THR A 264 -22.61 13.05 22.99
CA THR A 264 -24.05 13.36 22.83
C THR A 264 -24.45 13.79 21.43
N GLY A 265 -23.50 14.13 20.56
CA GLY A 265 -23.74 14.69 19.24
C GLY A 265 -24.35 16.11 19.25
N ARG A 266 -24.55 16.73 20.43
CA ARG A 266 -25.09 18.09 20.50
C ARG A 266 -24.08 19.09 19.93
N PRO A 267 -24.51 20.13 19.19
CA PRO A 267 -23.62 21.21 18.78
C PRO A 267 -22.90 21.82 19.98
N ALA A 268 -21.59 22.00 19.86
CA ALA A 268 -20.78 22.70 20.85
C ALA A 268 -20.94 24.22 20.66
N THR A 269 -20.99 24.94 21.77
CA THR A 269 -20.96 26.41 21.75
C THR A 269 -19.55 26.91 21.45
N ARG A 270 -19.45 28.14 20.95
CA ARG A 270 -18.16 28.81 20.77
C ARG A 270 -17.26 28.74 22.01
N ALA A 271 -17.79 29.00 23.19
CA ALA A 271 -17.04 28.97 24.43
C ALA A 271 -16.54 27.56 24.81
N GLU A 272 -17.34 26.51 24.53
CA GLU A 272 -16.92 25.12 24.74
C GLU A 272 -15.76 24.75 23.80
N ILE A 273 -15.81 25.20 22.54
CA ILE A 273 -14.75 24.95 21.55
C ILE A 273 -13.45 25.68 21.92
N GLU A 274 -13.54 26.96 22.30
CA GLU A 274 -12.37 27.74 22.74
C GLU A 274 -11.74 27.12 24.00
N ALA A 275 -12.55 26.62 24.95
CA ALA A 275 -12.07 25.93 26.14
C ALA A 275 -11.37 24.60 25.80
N GLU A 276 -11.94 23.79 24.90
CA GLU A 276 -11.32 22.55 24.41
C GLU A 276 -10.00 22.85 23.69
N TRP A 277 -9.97 23.89 22.85
CA TRP A 277 -8.76 24.34 22.18
C TRP A 277 -7.66 24.69 23.18
N HIS A 278 -7.96 25.49 24.21
CA HIS A 278 -6.99 25.84 25.24
C HIS A 278 -6.50 24.62 26.01
N ARG A 279 -7.38 23.65 26.28
CA ARG A 279 -7.02 22.40 26.96
C ARG A 279 -6.05 21.59 26.11
N ILE A 280 -6.34 21.39 24.82
CA ILE A 280 -5.47 20.66 23.89
C ILE A 280 -4.15 21.41 23.67
N LYS A 281 -4.16 22.74 23.49
CA LYS A 281 -2.94 23.55 23.31
C LYS A 281 -1.99 23.46 24.50
N ASN A 282 -2.54 23.43 25.72
CA ASN A 282 -1.75 23.45 26.96
C ASN A 282 -1.44 22.05 27.52
N GLU A 283 -1.89 20.96 26.86
CA GLU A 283 -1.64 19.59 27.32
C GLU A 283 -0.15 19.21 27.14
N PRO A 284 0.60 18.94 28.23
CA PRO A 284 2.03 18.69 28.14
C PRO A 284 2.39 17.39 27.41
N GLY A 285 3.24 17.51 26.40
CA GLY A 285 3.82 16.36 25.71
C GLY A 285 2.89 15.66 24.72
N LEU A 286 1.70 16.21 24.43
CA LEU A 286 0.78 15.65 23.45
C LEU A 286 1.41 15.57 22.05
N ALA A 287 2.08 16.64 21.61
CA ALA A 287 2.85 16.67 20.35
C ALA A 287 3.86 15.52 20.22
N LYS A 288 4.54 15.14 21.32
CA LYS A 288 5.55 14.07 21.33
C LYS A 288 4.93 12.67 21.28
N LYS A 289 3.66 12.54 21.66
CA LYS A 289 2.90 11.27 21.67
C LYS A 289 2.19 11.01 20.33
N GLY A 290 2.26 11.94 19.39
CA GLY A 290 1.64 11.83 18.07
C GLY A 290 0.18 12.30 18.01
N HIS A 291 -0.33 12.46 16.79
CA HIS A 291 -1.63 13.09 16.51
C HIS A 291 -2.83 12.34 17.12
N LEU A 292 -2.72 11.03 17.35
CA LEU A 292 -3.79 10.22 17.95
C LEU A 292 -3.84 10.31 19.49
N ALA A 293 -2.85 10.92 20.14
CA ALA A 293 -2.79 10.97 21.60
C ALA A 293 -3.99 11.74 22.21
N ALA A 294 -4.54 12.71 21.48
CA ALA A 294 -5.72 13.47 21.90
C ALA A 294 -7.00 12.60 21.95
N LYS A 295 -7.03 11.43 21.30
CA LYS A 295 -8.18 10.53 21.29
C LYS A 295 -8.64 10.16 22.70
N ALA A 296 -7.70 9.96 23.63
CA ALA A 296 -8.01 9.55 24.98
C ALA A 296 -8.64 10.65 25.85
N ILE A 297 -8.50 11.91 25.43
CA ILE A 297 -8.87 13.07 26.26
C ILE A 297 -9.87 14.00 25.58
N HIS A 298 -10.15 13.86 24.29
CA HIS A 298 -11.05 14.75 23.56
C HIS A 298 -12.48 14.69 24.11
N THR A 299 -13.18 15.82 24.03
CA THR A 299 -14.60 15.93 24.39
C THR A 299 -15.47 16.39 23.23
N LEU A 300 -14.85 16.99 22.21
CA LEU A 300 -15.50 17.48 21.01
C LEU A 300 -14.96 16.78 19.76
N GLU A 301 -15.86 16.51 18.83
CA GLU A 301 -15.56 15.96 17.51
C GLU A 301 -16.16 16.84 16.42
N LEU A 302 -15.47 16.92 15.30
CA LEU A 302 -15.89 17.58 14.08
C LEU A 302 -16.58 16.52 13.21
N PRO A 303 -17.86 16.70 12.85
CA PRO A 303 -18.56 15.74 12.00
C PRO A 303 -17.86 15.54 10.66
N ASP A 304 -17.98 14.35 10.08
CA ASP A 304 -17.30 14.01 8.82
C ASP A 304 -17.60 14.99 7.68
N ALA A 305 -18.86 15.41 7.54
CA ALA A 305 -19.24 16.39 6.54
C ALA A 305 -18.51 17.74 6.71
N ALA A 306 -18.23 18.13 7.95
CA ALA A 306 -17.50 19.36 8.26
C ALA A 306 -15.99 19.20 8.01
N ILE A 307 -15.41 18.03 8.26
CA ILE A 307 -14.04 17.70 7.86
C ILE A 307 -13.91 17.81 6.33
N ASP A 308 -14.86 17.24 5.58
CA ASP A 308 -14.84 17.29 4.12
C ASP A 308 -14.97 18.71 3.58
N GLU A 309 -15.82 19.54 4.18
CA GLU A 309 -15.94 20.96 3.84
C GLU A 309 -14.65 21.72 4.14
N LEU A 310 -14.01 21.46 5.29
CA LEU A 310 -12.75 22.07 5.68
C LEU A 310 -11.63 21.73 4.67
N VAL A 311 -11.52 20.45 4.29
CA VAL A 311 -10.56 20.00 3.28
C VAL A 311 -10.81 20.68 1.94
N ARG A 312 -12.07 20.74 1.48
CA ARG A 312 -12.42 21.42 0.21
C ARG A 312 -12.05 22.90 0.23
N LYS A 313 -12.39 23.63 1.30
CA LYS A 313 -12.03 25.06 1.44
C LYS A 313 -10.53 25.28 1.39
N ARG A 314 -9.76 24.44 2.10
CA ARG A 314 -8.30 24.55 2.09
C ARG A 314 -7.71 24.23 0.72
N PHE A 315 -8.25 23.22 0.03
CA PHE A 315 -7.88 22.90 -1.34
C PHE A 315 -8.13 24.08 -2.28
N ASP A 316 -9.32 24.70 -2.20
CA ASP A 316 -9.71 25.81 -3.08
C ASP A 316 -8.79 27.04 -2.89
N VAL A 317 -8.35 27.31 -1.66
CA VAL A 317 -7.34 28.35 -1.38
C VAL A 317 -6.00 28.02 -2.04
N ASN A 318 -5.54 26.78 -1.95
CA ASN A 318 -4.32 26.34 -2.62
C ASN A 318 -4.46 26.40 -4.15
N GLU A 319 -5.61 26.00 -4.69
CA GLU A 319 -5.92 25.99 -6.14
C GLU A 319 -5.84 27.42 -6.70
N ALA A 320 -6.48 28.39 -6.03
CA ALA A 320 -6.42 29.79 -6.43
C ALA A 320 -4.98 30.32 -6.43
N ARG A 321 -4.17 29.93 -5.43
CA ARG A 321 -2.77 30.32 -5.34
C ARG A 321 -1.92 29.69 -6.45
N MET A 322 -2.09 28.40 -6.76
CA MET A 322 -1.33 27.73 -7.82
C MET A 322 -1.70 28.27 -9.19
N SER A 323 -2.99 28.45 -9.46
CA SER A 323 -3.52 29.01 -10.71
C SER A 323 -3.01 30.43 -10.96
N ALA A 324 -2.90 31.27 -9.93
CA ALA A 324 -2.33 32.60 -10.04
C ALA A 324 -0.80 32.60 -10.22
N PHE A 325 -0.10 31.60 -9.71
CA PHE A 325 1.37 31.55 -9.71
C PHE A 325 1.95 30.88 -10.97
N PHE A 326 1.33 29.81 -11.46
CA PHE A 326 1.80 29.03 -12.61
C PHE A 326 1.00 29.39 -13.87
N PRO A 327 1.62 30.04 -14.89
CA PRO A 327 0.90 30.48 -16.08
C PRO A 327 0.19 29.36 -16.87
N GLY A 328 0.70 28.13 -16.81
CA GLY A 328 0.14 26.96 -17.50
C GLY A 328 -0.68 26.03 -16.60
N TRP A 329 -1.06 26.45 -15.39
CA TRP A 329 -1.66 25.57 -14.37
C TRP A 329 -2.84 24.74 -14.90
N ALA A 330 -3.75 25.35 -15.66
CA ALA A 330 -4.93 24.67 -16.19
C ALA A 330 -4.59 23.53 -17.17
N ASP A 331 -3.45 23.63 -17.84
CA ASP A 331 -2.98 22.67 -18.85
C ASP A 331 -2.07 21.59 -18.27
N TRP A 332 -1.69 21.68 -16.99
CA TRP A 332 -0.86 20.67 -16.34
C TRP A 332 -1.58 19.32 -16.30
N PRO A 333 -0.85 18.18 -16.47
CA PRO A 333 -1.44 16.87 -16.23
C PRO A 333 -2.08 16.80 -14.84
N ALA A 334 -3.21 16.10 -14.70
CA ALA A 334 -3.95 16.05 -13.44
C ALA A 334 -3.10 15.50 -12.30
N ASP A 335 -2.24 14.51 -12.57
CA ASP A 335 -1.26 14.00 -11.59
C ASP A 335 -0.26 15.09 -11.15
N ALA A 336 0.25 15.94 -12.05
CA ALA A 336 1.11 17.06 -11.66
C ALA A 336 0.38 18.09 -10.79
N ARG A 337 -0.89 18.39 -11.10
CA ARG A 337 -1.71 19.27 -10.25
C ARG A 337 -1.96 18.66 -8.88
N LEU A 338 -2.27 17.36 -8.82
CA LEU A 338 -2.45 16.62 -7.57
C LEU A 338 -1.16 16.62 -6.73
N GLY A 339 0.00 16.40 -7.34
CA GLY A 339 1.31 16.46 -6.68
C GLY A 339 1.64 17.86 -6.15
N ALA A 340 1.34 18.91 -6.92
CA ALA A 340 1.54 20.29 -6.48
C ALA A 340 0.64 20.65 -5.28
N HIS A 341 -0.61 20.19 -5.28
CA HIS A 341 -1.51 20.30 -4.14
C HIS A 341 -1.00 19.55 -2.91
N SER A 342 -0.48 18.34 -3.11
CA SER A 342 0.15 17.55 -2.05
C SER A 342 1.31 18.30 -1.39
N ILE A 343 2.22 18.89 -2.17
CA ILE A 343 3.33 19.70 -1.63
C ILE A 343 2.80 20.94 -0.91
N ALA A 344 1.83 21.65 -1.50
CA ALA A 344 1.23 22.85 -0.91
C ALA A 344 0.53 22.55 0.43
N TRP A 345 -0.09 21.38 0.57
CA TRP A 345 -0.80 20.95 1.77
C TRP A 345 0.10 20.97 3.02
N THR A 346 1.36 20.59 2.85
CA THR A 346 2.35 20.53 3.95
C THR A 346 2.74 21.88 4.54
N GLY A 347 2.34 23.00 3.92
CA GLY A 347 2.76 24.33 4.34
C GLY A 347 4.23 24.65 4.04
N SER A 348 4.86 23.92 3.12
CA SER A 348 6.27 24.06 2.70
C SER A 348 6.60 25.34 1.90
N PHE A 349 5.77 26.39 2.02
CA PHE A 349 5.86 27.62 1.23
C PHE A 349 5.84 27.41 -0.29
N PHE A 350 5.33 26.27 -0.76
CA PHE A 350 5.13 26.00 -2.18
C PHE A 350 4.05 26.93 -2.75
N PRO A 351 4.25 27.50 -3.96
CA PRO A 351 5.37 27.29 -4.87
C PRO A 351 6.53 28.30 -4.68
N THR A 352 6.33 29.36 -3.88
CA THR A 352 7.21 30.53 -3.80
C THR A 352 8.66 30.28 -3.39
N ARG A 353 8.95 29.16 -2.70
CA ARG A 353 10.33 28.77 -2.29
C ARG A 353 10.89 27.57 -3.06
N TRP A 354 10.31 27.26 -4.21
CA TRP A 354 10.65 26.07 -5.00
C TRP A 354 11.09 26.47 -6.43
N PRO A 355 12.20 27.22 -6.59
CA PRO A 355 12.59 27.77 -7.89
C PRO A 355 12.97 26.69 -8.90
N GLY A 356 13.64 25.61 -8.47
CA GLY A 356 14.00 24.47 -9.34
C GLY A 356 12.76 23.77 -9.88
N PHE A 357 11.83 23.38 -8.99
CA PHE A 357 10.54 22.82 -9.37
C PHE A 357 9.77 23.77 -10.29
N THR A 358 9.69 25.06 -9.93
CA THR A 358 8.94 26.07 -10.68
C THR A 358 9.46 26.21 -12.11
N ALA A 359 10.78 26.28 -12.27
CA ALA A 359 11.41 26.35 -13.59
C ALA A 359 11.17 25.08 -14.42
N ALA A 360 11.21 23.90 -13.79
CA ALA A 360 10.92 22.63 -14.46
C ALA A 360 9.45 22.55 -14.91
N ALA A 361 8.51 22.85 -14.02
CA ALA A 361 7.09 22.75 -14.27
C ALA A 361 6.58 23.78 -15.31
N ASN A 362 7.09 25.02 -15.28
CA ASN A 362 6.78 26.02 -16.31
C ASN A 362 7.32 25.62 -17.70
N ALA A 363 8.39 24.83 -17.74
CA ALA A 363 8.94 24.28 -18.98
C ALA A 363 8.30 22.94 -19.38
N GLY A 364 7.34 22.42 -18.61
CA GLY A 364 6.75 21.09 -18.84
C GLY A 364 7.72 19.92 -18.66
N ARG A 365 8.84 20.13 -17.95
CA ARG A 365 9.90 19.13 -17.71
C ARG A 365 9.57 18.34 -16.44
N TRP A 366 8.60 17.44 -16.56
CA TRP A 366 8.01 16.77 -15.39
C TRP A 366 8.95 15.81 -14.66
N GLU A 367 9.89 15.15 -15.34
CA GLU A 367 10.94 14.36 -14.67
C GLU A 367 11.84 15.23 -13.78
N GLU A 368 12.22 16.41 -14.25
CA GLU A 368 12.98 17.37 -13.43
C GLU A 368 12.13 17.89 -12.27
N ALA A 369 10.83 18.15 -12.51
CA ALA A 369 9.91 18.54 -11.45
C ALA A 369 9.76 17.42 -10.39
N ALA A 370 9.74 16.16 -10.81
CA ALA A 370 9.71 14.99 -9.94
C ALA A 370 10.94 14.94 -9.04
N ALA A 371 12.14 15.11 -9.61
CA ALA A 371 13.39 15.18 -8.84
C ALA A 371 13.43 16.37 -7.86
N GLN A 372 12.74 17.47 -8.19
CA GLN A 372 12.64 18.68 -7.36
C GLN A 372 11.46 18.66 -6.38
N SER A 373 10.66 17.59 -6.33
CA SER A 373 9.43 17.51 -5.52
C SER A 373 9.64 17.03 -4.08
N HIS A 374 10.88 16.69 -3.72
CA HIS A 374 11.23 16.13 -2.42
C HIS A 374 11.09 17.16 -1.30
N LEU A 375 10.28 16.81 -0.30
CA LEU A 375 10.12 17.53 0.96
C LEU A 375 11.16 17.05 1.97
N ARG A 376 11.69 17.96 2.79
CA ARG A 376 12.64 17.61 3.85
C ARG A 376 12.00 16.67 4.88
N GLU A 377 12.65 15.55 5.15
CA GLU A 377 12.18 14.49 6.06
C GLU A 377 12.71 14.67 7.50
N ASP A 378 13.51 15.72 7.75
CA ASP A 378 14.21 15.98 9.02
C ASP A 378 13.28 15.83 10.25
N GLY A 379 13.36 14.68 10.93
CA GLY A 379 12.62 14.39 12.16
C GLY A 379 11.11 14.10 11.99
N ASN A 380 10.61 13.91 10.76
CA ASN A 380 9.21 13.58 10.50
C ASN A 380 9.06 12.40 9.53
N PRO A 381 9.03 11.14 10.02
CA PRO A 381 8.92 9.96 9.17
C PRO A 381 7.60 9.93 8.37
N GLY A 382 6.56 10.68 8.78
CA GLY A 382 5.30 10.81 8.05
C GLY A 382 5.42 11.52 6.70
N ILE A 383 6.55 12.16 6.39
CA ILE A 383 6.80 12.82 5.10
C ILE A 383 7.26 11.84 4.02
N ALA A 384 7.93 10.74 4.39
CA ALA A 384 8.49 9.80 3.41
C ALA A 384 7.43 9.18 2.47
N PRO A 385 6.25 8.73 2.94
CA PRO A 385 5.17 8.28 2.05
C PRO A 385 4.70 9.38 1.08
N ARG A 386 4.63 10.63 1.54
CA ARG A 386 4.24 11.77 0.70
C ARG A 386 5.28 12.06 -0.39
N ASN A 387 6.57 11.95 -0.07
CA ASN A 387 7.64 12.10 -1.06
C ASN A 387 7.56 11.05 -2.16
N ARG A 388 7.29 9.78 -1.81
CA ARG A 388 7.08 8.72 -2.80
C ARG A 388 5.87 9.00 -3.69
N ALA A 389 4.76 9.43 -3.09
CA ALA A 389 3.55 9.77 -3.82
C ALA A 389 3.76 10.96 -4.78
N ASN A 390 4.44 12.02 -4.32
CA ASN A 390 4.77 13.18 -5.14
C ASN A 390 5.66 12.81 -6.32
N LEU A 391 6.74 12.04 -6.06
CA LEU A 391 7.64 11.58 -7.11
C LEU A 391 6.88 10.81 -8.21
N ARG A 392 5.98 9.91 -7.81
CA ARG A 392 5.11 9.17 -8.73
C ARG A 392 4.22 10.07 -9.55
N LEU A 393 3.51 11.00 -8.90
CA LEU A 393 2.60 11.93 -9.57
C LEU A 393 3.29 12.73 -10.68
N PHE A 394 4.51 13.22 -10.43
CA PHE A 394 5.26 13.96 -11.44
C PHE A 394 5.88 13.07 -12.52
N ARG A 395 6.27 11.83 -12.21
CA ARG A 395 6.68 10.85 -13.23
C ARG A 395 5.52 10.43 -14.14
N ASN A 396 4.34 10.19 -13.57
CA ASN A 396 3.13 9.96 -14.35
C ASN A 396 2.83 11.15 -15.25
N ALA A 397 2.96 12.38 -14.74
CA ALA A 397 2.81 13.57 -15.57
C ALA A 397 3.81 13.59 -16.74
N ALA A 398 5.06 13.16 -16.53
CA ALA A 398 6.04 13.01 -17.62
C ALA A 398 5.59 11.99 -18.67
N ALA A 399 5.15 10.82 -18.23
CA ALA A 399 4.67 9.74 -19.09
C ALA A 399 3.41 10.16 -19.88
N VAL A 400 2.46 10.84 -19.24
CA VAL A 400 1.26 11.40 -19.89
C VAL A 400 1.64 12.31 -21.06
N VAL A 401 2.62 13.20 -20.85
CA VAL A 401 3.10 14.08 -21.93
C VAL A 401 3.84 13.30 -23.01
N ALA A 402 4.76 12.42 -22.63
CA ALA A 402 5.59 11.68 -23.57
C ALA A 402 4.77 10.73 -24.48
N ARG A 403 3.71 10.15 -23.93
CA ARG A 403 2.85 9.17 -24.62
C ARG A 403 1.56 9.75 -25.19
N GLY A 404 1.32 11.06 -25.02
CA GLY A 404 0.11 11.73 -25.52
C GLY A 404 -1.20 11.27 -24.87
N LEU A 405 -1.14 10.88 -23.60
CA LEU A 405 -2.32 10.43 -22.85
C LEU A 405 -3.22 11.61 -22.41
N ASP A 406 -4.45 11.31 -21.98
CA ASP A 406 -5.41 12.33 -21.53
C ASP A 406 -4.93 13.02 -20.25
N ARG A 407 -4.46 14.25 -20.40
CA ARG A 407 -3.94 15.10 -19.31
C ARG A 407 -4.96 15.41 -18.23
N SER A 408 -6.26 15.25 -18.51
CA SER A 408 -7.32 15.49 -17.53
C SER A 408 -7.51 14.33 -16.55
N ARG A 409 -6.99 13.13 -16.87
CA ARG A 409 -7.12 11.94 -16.04
C ARG A 409 -6.05 11.85 -14.97
N ILE A 410 -6.45 11.31 -13.82
CA ILE A 410 -5.55 10.99 -12.71
C ILE A 410 -5.14 9.53 -12.85
N TYR A 411 -3.84 9.27 -12.99
CA TYR A 411 -3.31 7.91 -13.17
C TYR A 411 -2.74 7.32 -11.88
N TYR A 412 -2.45 8.17 -10.89
CA TYR A 412 -2.14 7.72 -9.53
C TYR A 412 -3.28 6.85 -8.96
N PRO A 413 -2.98 5.76 -8.23
CA PRO A 413 -1.66 5.35 -7.72
C PRO A 413 -0.79 4.50 -8.66
N ALA A 414 -1.23 4.21 -9.89
CA ALA A 414 -0.43 3.44 -10.84
C ALA A 414 0.84 4.20 -11.25
N ALA A 415 1.90 3.48 -11.64
CA ALA A 415 3.02 4.05 -12.42
C ALA A 415 2.67 3.92 -13.90
N LEU A 416 3.00 4.95 -14.67
CA LEU A 416 2.86 4.94 -16.12
C LEU A 416 4.13 4.50 -16.83
#